data_AF-A0A1V5DXX3-F1
#
_entry.id   AF-A0A1V5DXX3-F1
#
_cell.length_a   1.000
_cell.length_b   1.000
_cell.length_c   1.000
_cell.angle_alpha   90.00
_cell.angle_beta   90.00
_cell.angle_gamma   90.00
#
_symmetry.space_group_name_H-M   'P 1'
#
loop_
_entity.id
_entity.type
_entity.pdbx_description
1 polymer ?
#
loop_
_entity_poly.entity_id
_entity_poly.type
_entity_poly.pdbx_seq_one_letter_code
_entity_poly.pdbx_strand_id
1 'polypeptide(L)'
;MIDDRVLNVIRDYPLEYLSCTRAQAPFIHEGTGLPEIPSNLPCFEETGVEAGLTVIRSRLDEGGLHVLPVHAEVEGGIWAGRFVELLDIAAQMGYTIATLSRIRQMLPKDGMEVRKYRMALLPGRAVPCAV
;
A
#
# COMPACT_ATOMS: atom_id res chain seq x y z
N MET A 1 -4.73 -4.96 -12.84
CA MET A 1 -3.82 -5.77 -12.01
C MET A 1 -2.44 -5.66 -12.63
N ILE A 2 -1.39 -5.41 -11.84
CA ILE A 2 -0.02 -5.34 -12.35
C ILE A 2 0.39 -6.73 -12.87
N ASP A 3 0.99 -6.76 -14.06
CA ASP A 3 1.62 -7.96 -14.63
C ASP A 3 2.83 -7.55 -15.49
N ASP A 4 3.53 -8.53 -16.08
CA ASP A 4 4.74 -8.28 -16.88
C ASP A 4 4.48 -7.40 -18.11
N ARG A 5 3.26 -7.43 -18.67
CA ARG A 5 2.90 -6.58 -19.81
C ARG A 5 2.82 -5.14 -19.37
N VAL A 6 2.21 -4.87 -18.22
CA VAL A 6 2.16 -3.52 -17.63
C VAL A 6 3.57 -3.03 -17.31
N LEU A 7 4.38 -3.86 -16.63
CA LEU A 7 5.77 -3.51 -16.32
C LEU A 7 6.59 -3.19 -17.56
N ASN A 8 6.38 -3.92 -18.66
CA ASN A 8 7.07 -3.66 -19.91
C ASN A 8 6.73 -2.28 -20.51
N VAL A 9 5.45 -1.86 -20.42
CA VAL A 9 4.97 -0.57 -20.94
C VAL A 9 5.44 0.60 -20.09
N ILE A 10 5.37 0.49 -18.76
CA ILE A 10 5.68 1.62 -17.87
C ILE A 10 7.16 2.03 -17.88
N ARG A 11 8.07 1.16 -18.36
CA ARG A 11 9.50 1.49 -18.50
C ARG A 11 9.75 2.69 -19.39
N ASP A 12 8.84 2.94 -20.33
CA ASP A 12 8.96 4.02 -21.30
C ASP A 12 8.38 5.35 -20.76
N TYR A 13 7.91 5.37 -19.51
CA TYR A 13 7.33 6.53 -18.86
C TYR A 13 8.23 7.04 -17.72
N PRO A 14 8.29 8.37 -17.50
CA PRO A 14 9.12 8.97 -16.45
C PRO A 14 8.44 8.88 -15.07
N LEU A 15 8.04 7.67 -14.66
CA LEU A 15 7.51 7.43 -13.33
C LEU A 15 8.64 7.39 -12.30
N GLU A 16 8.39 7.91 -11.10
CA GLU A 16 9.38 7.93 -10.01
C GLU A 16 9.24 6.74 -9.04
N TYR A 17 8.07 6.12 -9.01
CA TYR A 17 7.71 5.00 -8.15
C TYR A 17 6.43 4.31 -8.64
N LEU A 18 6.15 3.14 -8.09
CA LEU A 18 4.90 2.40 -8.22
C LEU A 18 4.28 2.16 -6.84
N SER A 19 2.96 1.95 -6.80
CA SER A 19 2.23 1.55 -5.59
C SER A 19 1.09 0.63 -6.01
N CYS A 20 1.46 -0.59 -6.38
CA CYS A 20 0.57 -1.52 -7.08
C CYS A 20 0.63 -2.96 -6.56
N THR A 21 1.43 -3.19 -5.52
CA THR A 21 1.57 -4.47 -4.82
C THR A 21 1.06 -4.37 -3.39
N ARG A 22 0.87 -5.55 -2.79
CA ARG A 22 0.56 -5.78 -1.38
C ARG A 22 1.76 -6.36 -0.63
N ALA A 23 2.98 -6.08 -1.10
CA ALA A 23 4.21 -6.46 -0.42
C ALA A 23 4.30 -5.80 0.96
N GLN A 24 5.09 -6.37 1.88
CA GLN A 24 5.18 -5.84 3.25
C GLN A 24 6.10 -4.62 3.35
N ALA A 25 7.14 -4.56 2.51
CA ALA A 25 8.16 -3.52 2.53
C ALA A 25 8.49 -3.01 1.12
N PRO A 26 8.98 -1.77 0.98
CA PRO A 26 9.47 -1.23 -0.28
C PRO A 26 10.59 -2.07 -0.88
N PHE A 27 10.58 -2.18 -2.21
CA PHE A 27 11.59 -2.89 -2.99
C PHE A 27 11.76 -2.23 -4.37
N ILE A 28 12.80 -2.61 -5.11
CA ILE A 28 12.98 -2.20 -6.51
C ILE A 28 12.44 -3.29 -7.43
N HIS A 29 11.51 -2.93 -8.32
CA HIS A 29 11.03 -3.87 -9.34
C HIS A 29 12.15 -4.24 -10.30
N GLU A 30 12.44 -5.54 -10.37
CA GLU A 30 13.33 -6.09 -11.37
C GLU A 30 12.85 -5.73 -12.80
N GLY A 31 13.77 -5.30 -13.66
CA GLY A 31 13.50 -4.96 -15.06
C GLY A 31 13.02 -3.52 -15.30
N THR A 32 12.44 -2.83 -14.32
CA THR A 32 12.08 -1.40 -14.43
C THR A 32 13.03 -0.50 -13.64
N GLY A 33 13.61 -1.02 -12.54
CA GLY A 33 14.42 -0.21 -11.62
C GLY A 33 13.59 0.77 -10.78
N LEU A 34 12.26 0.76 -10.92
CA LEU A 34 11.38 1.65 -10.18
C LEU A 34 11.15 1.13 -8.75
N PRO A 35 11.16 2.02 -7.75
CA PRO A 35 10.80 1.65 -6.39
C PRO A 35 9.29 1.41 -6.29
N GLU A 36 8.94 0.30 -5.67
CA GLU A 36 7.60 0.00 -5.20
C GLU A 36 7.41 0.55 -3.78
N ILE A 37 6.36 1.34 -3.59
CA ILE A 37 5.82 1.73 -2.28
C ILE A 37 4.53 0.92 -2.10
N PRO A 38 4.57 -0.23 -1.41
CA PRO A 38 3.44 -1.16 -1.42
C PRO A 38 2.22 -0.58 -0.72
N SER A 39 1.03 -0.81 -1.27
CA SER A 39 -0.26 -0.50 -0.63
C SER A 39 -0.56 -1.54 0.46
N ASN A 40 0.30 -1.66 1.47
CA ASN A 40 0.42 -2.82 2.35
C ASN A 40 -0.71 -2.98 3.39
N LEU A 41 -1.53 -1.96 3.63
CA LEU A 41 -2.69 -2.07 4.49
C LEU A 41 -3.90 -2.60 3.71
N PRO A 42 -4.73 -3.47 4.31
CA PRO A 42 -6.02 -3.81 3.74
C PRO A 42 -6.98 -2.62 3.84
N CYS A 43 -7.83 -2.46 2.82
CA CYS A 43 -8.95 -1.52 2.88
C CYS A 43 -10.15 -2.13 3.63
N PHE A 44 -11.16 -1.32 3.90
CA PHE A 44 -12.34 -1.81 4.63
C PHE A 44 -13.15 -2.84 3.83
N GLU A 45 -13.09 -2.82 2.51
CA GLU A 45 -13.74 -3.83 1.66
C GLU A 45 -13.08 -5.21 1.78
N GLU A 46 -11.77 -5.25 2.05
CA GLU A 46 -11.03 -6.50 2.25
C GLU A 46 -11.26 -7.09 3.66
N THR A 47 -11.44 -6.24 4.66
CA THR A 47 -11.54 -6.66 6.07
C THR A 47 -12.97 -6.75 6.58
N GLY A 48 -13.91 -6.06 5.93
CA GLY A 48 -15.20 -5.71 6.50
C GLY A 48 -15.05 -4.58 7.53
N VAL A 49 -15.99 -3.64 7.51
CA VAL A 49 -15.93 -2.40 8.32
C VAL A 49 -15.78 -2.64 9.82
N GLU A 50 -16.41 -3.68 10.37
CA GLU A 50 -16.36 -3.96 11.81
C GLU A 50 -15.00 -4.49 12.27
N ALA A 51 -14.33 -5.30 11.45
CA ALA A 51 -13.01 -5.84 11.76
C ALA A 51 -11.87 -4.92 11.30
N GLY A 52 -12.14 -4.04 10.33
CA GLY A 52 -11.13 -3.25 9.65
C GLY A 52 -10.30 -2.36 10.58
N LEU A 53 -10.94 -1.68 11.53
CA LEU A 53 -10.22 -0.86 12.51
C LEU A 53 -9.22 -1.69 13.33
N THR A 54 -9.65 -2.85 13.83
CA THR A 54 -8.79 -3.74 14.63
C THR A 54 -7.64 -4.31 13.79
N VAL A 55 -7.93 -4.78 12.58
CA VAL A 55 -6.92 -5.35 11.68
C VAL A 55 -5.89 -4.31 11.26
N ILE A 56 -6.33 -3.13 10.83
CA ILE A 56 -5.43 -2.07 10.40
C ILE A 56 -4.62 -1.55 11.58
N ARG A 57 -5.24 -1.34 12.74
CA ARG A 57 -4.52 -0.94 13.96
C ARG A 57 -3.42 -1.94 14.33
N SER A 58 -3.71 -3.24 14.28
CA SER A 58 -2.70 -4.26 14.55
C SER A 58 -1.51 -4.20 13.58
N ARG A 59 -1.74 -3.75 12.33
CA ARG A 59 -0.64 -3.50 11.37
C ARG A 59 0.14 -2.25 11.71
N LEU A 60 -0.55 -1.17 12.10
CA LEU A 60 0.09 0.05 12.55
C LEU A 60 0.93 -0.15 13.83
N ASP A 61 0.56 -1.09 14.70
CA ASP A 61 1.33 -1.43 15.91
C ASP A 61 2.70 -2.03 15.58
N GLU A 62 2.88 -2.62 14.38
CA GLU A 62 4.18 -3.14 13.91
C GLU A 62 5.18 -2.00 13.62
N GLY A 63 4.70 -0.77 13.47
CA GLY A 63 5.51 0.40 13.12
C GLY A 63 5.92 0.42 11.64
N GLY A 64 6.58 1.52 11.26
CA GLY A 64 7.21 1.65 9.95
C GLY A 64 6.36 2.37 8.92
N LEU A 65 6.38 1.88 7.69
CA LEU A 65 5.75 2.54 6.55
C LEU A 65 4.49 1.80 6.12
N HIS A 66 3.37 2.51 6.10
CA HIS A 66 2.10 1.96 5.71
C HIS A 66 1.40 2.81 4.66
N VAL A 67 0.73 2.14 3.73
CA VAL A 67 -0.10 2.78 2.72
C VAL A 67 -1.47 2.10 2.71
N LEU A 68 -2.50 2.88 3.03
CA LEU A 68 -3.89 2.49 2.96
C LEU A 68 -4.47 2.92 1.60
N PRO A 69 -4.81 1.98 0.70
CA PRO A 69 -5.63 2.31 -0.46
C PRO A 69 -7.05 2.65 0.03
N VAL A 70 -7.61 3.76 -0.46
CA VAL A 70 -8.96 4.23 -0.12
C VAL A 70 -9.73 4.54 -1.40
N HIS A 71 -11.05 4.38 -1.36
CA HIS A 71 -11.97 4.69 -2.43
C HIS A 71 -12.97 5.77 -1.98
N ALA A 72 -13.24 6.74 -2.84
CA ALA A 72 -14.12 7.86 -2.49
C ALA A 72 -15.55 7.39 -2.17
N GLU A 73 -16.01 6.33 -2.83
CA GLU A 73 -17.33 5.73 -2.63
C GLU A 73 -17.47 5.09 -1.24
N VAL A 74 -16.35 4.70 -0.63
CA VAL A 74 -16.31 3.90 0.59
C VAL A 74 -15.86 4.76 1.78
N GLU A 75 -14.58 5.11 1.85
CA GLU A 75 -14.01 5.96 2.91
C GLU A 75 -14.43 7.43 2.79
N GLY A 76 -14.85 7.88 1.61
CA GLY A 76 -15.49 9.19 1.45
C GLY A 76 -17.02 9.16 1.60
N GLY A 77 -17.61 7.97 1.64
CA GLY A 77 -19.05 7.76 1.63
C GLY A 77 -19.54 7.04 2.87
N ILE A 78 -20.04 5.81 2.67
CA ILE A 78 -20.75 5.04 3.70
C ILE A 78 -19.92 4.78 4.97
N TRP A 79 -18.59 4.77 4.88
CA TRP A 79 -17.69 4.48 5.99
C TRP A 79 -16.78 5.66 6.38
N ALA A 80 -17.13 6.88 5.99
CA ALA A 80 -16.35 8.08 6.31
C ALA A 80 -16.07 8.26 7.81
N GLY A 81 -17.05 7.97 8.67
CA GLY A 81 -16.84 8.04 10.13
C GLY A 81 -15.77 7.07 10.64
N ARG A 82 -15.71 5.85 10.08
CA ARG A 82 -14.71 4.83 10.44
C ARG A 82 -13.34 5.18 9.88
N PHE A 83 -13.29 5.82 8.71
CA PHE A 83 -12.05 6.34 8.17
C PHE A 83 -11.48 7.47 9.03
N VAL A 84 -12.31 8.41 9.50
CA VAL A 84 -11.88 9.46 10.45
C VAL A 84 -11.36 8.85 11.74
N GLU A 85 -12.06 7.86 12.31
CA GLU A 85 -11.60 7.14 13.51
C GLU A 85 -10.24 6.47 13.31
N LEU A 86 -10.01 5.88 12.14
CA LEU A 86 -8.71 5.29 11.80
C LEU A 86 -7.59 6.34 11.73
N LEU A 87 -7.87 7.53 11.19
CA LEU A 87 -6.91 8.63 11.15
C LEU A 87 -6.57 9.13 12.55
N ASP A 88 -7.56 9.23 13.43
CA ASP A 88 -7.34 9.60 14.84
C ASP A 88 -6.47 8.56 15.57
N ILE A 89 -6.72 7.27 15.33
CA ILE A 89 -5.88 6.18 15.86
C ILE A 89 -4.44 6.32 15.37
N ALA A 90 -4.24 6.49 14.06
CA ALA A 90 -2.90 6.64 13.50
C ALA A 90 -2.16 7.85 14.09
N ALA A 91 -2.84 8.99 14.24
CA ALA A 91 -2.29 10.20 14.85
C ALA A 91 -1.90 9.97 16.33
N GLN A 92 -2.76 9.31 17.13
CA GLN A 92 -2.48 8.97 18.52
C GLN A 92 -1.30 8.00 18.68
N MET A 93 -1.09 7.13 17.69
CA MET A 93 0.07 6.24 17.61
C MET A 93 1.35 6.94 17.15
N GLY A 94 1.30 8.24 16.83
CA GLY A 94 2.46 9.03 16.43
C GLY A 94 2.81 8.93 14.94
N TYR A 95 1.91 8.39 14.10
CA TYR A 95 2.12 8.38 12.66
C TYR A 95 2.03 9.79 12.07
N THR A 96 2.89 10.04 11.07
CA THR A 96 2.77 11.21 10.20
C THR A 96 2.11 10.80 8.90
N ILE A 97 0.99 11.44 8.56
CA ILE A 97 0.33 11.25 7.27
C ILE A 97 1.10 12.00 6.19
N ALA A 98 1.42 11.31 5.08
CA ALA A 98 2.24 11.84 4.01
C ALA A 98 1.73 11.37 2.64
N THR A 99 2.08 12.11 1.59
CA THR A 99 1.85 11.69 0.20
C THR A 99 2.84 10.59 -0.20
N LEU A 100 2.50 9.80 -1.21
CA LEU A 100 3.43 8.81 -1.78
C LEU A 100 4.72 9.46 -2.31
N SER A 101 4.65 10.67 -2.87
CA SER A 101 5.83 11.43 -3.29
C SER A 101 6.74 11.80 -2.12
N ARG A 102 6.17 12.13 -0.95
CA ARG A 102 6.95 12.39 0.26
C ARG A 102 7.56 11.10 0.81
N ILE A 103 6.80 10.01 0.82
CA ILE A 103 7.31 8.68 1.17
C ILE A 103 8.50 8.30 0.27
N ARG A 104 8.40 8.53 -1.04
CA ARG A 104 9.48 8.25 -1.99
C ARG A 104 10.79 8.94 -1.61
N GLN A 105 10.72 10.16 -1.09
CA GLN A 105 11.89 10.92 -0.62
C GLN A 105 12.49 10.39 0.68
N MET A 106 11.70 9.65 1.47
CA MET A 106 12.12 9.02 2.73
C MET A 106 12.72 7.64 2.53
N LEU A 107 12.46 6.99 1.38
CA LEU A 107 13.05 5.70 1.07
C LEU A 107 14.58 5.77 1.01
N PRO A 108 15.28 4.72 1.46
CA PRO A 108 16.72 4.67 1.39
C PRO A 108 17.18 4.75 -0.07
N LYS A 109 18.30 5.44 -0.33
CA LYS A 109 18.86 5.59 -1.67
C LYS A 109 19.50 4.30 -2.17
N ASP A 110 20.08 3.52 -1.26
CA ASP A 110 20.78 2.27 -1.52
C ASP A 110 20.27 1.16 -0.57
N GLY A 111 20.45 -0.09 -0.96
CA GLY A 111 20.18 -1.25 -0.09
C GLY A 111 18.73 -1.76 -0.08
N MET A 112 17.84 -1.25 -0.92
CA MET A 112 16.55 -1.90 -1.17
C MET A 112 16.73 -3.19 -1.96
N GLU A 113 15.96 -4.22 -1.61
CA GLU A 113 15.93 -5.48 -2.35
C GLU A 113 15.49 -5.23 -3.80
N VAL A 114 16.23 -5.79 -4.76
CA VAL A 114 15.79 -5.84 -6.16
C VAL A 114 15.14 -7.21 -6.39
N ARG A 115 13.86 -7.22 -6.77
CA ARG A 115 13.11 -8.46 -6.95
C ARG A 115 11.92 -8.28 -7.88
N LYS A 116 11.41 -9.41 -8.37
CA LYS A 116 10.11 -9.48 -9.04
C LYS A 116 8.98 -9.58 -8.01
N TYR A 117 7.81 -9.04 -8.33
CA TYR A 117 6.59 -9.32 -7.59
C TYR A 117 6.18 -10.79 -7.76
N ARG A 118 5.42 -11.32 -6.79
CA ARG A 118 4.79 -12.64 -6.89
C ARG A 118 3.28 -12.50 -6.79
N MET A 119 2.53 -13.41 -7.39
CA MET A 119 1.07 -13.41 -7.27
C MET A 119 0.65 -14.23 -6.04
N ALA A 120 -0.26 -13.68 -5.23
CA ALA A 120 -0.82 -14.38 -4.08
C ALA A 120 -2.29 -14.02 -3.89
N LEU A 121 -3.10 -14.98 -3.43
CA LEU A 121 -4.45 -14.71 -2.94
C LEU A 121 -4.37 -14.31 -1.47
N LEU A 122 -4.75 -13.07 -1.16
CA LEU A 122 -4.76 -12.57 0.21
C LEU A 122 -6.16 -12.73 0.84
N PRO A 123 -6.26 -12.87 2.17
CA PRO A 123 -7.55 -12.86 2.87
C PRO A 123 -8.38 -11.64 2.48
N GLY A 124 -9.68 -11.85 2.26
CA GLY A 124 -10.61 -10.78 1.87
C GLY A 124 -10.60 -10.40 0.39
N ARG A 125 -9.64 -10.89 -0.40
CA ARG A 125 -9.60 -10.62 -1.85
C ARG A 125 -10.28 -11.73 -2.65
N ALA A 126 -11.06 -11.34 -3.65
CA ALA A 126 -11.70 -12.27 -4.58
C ALA A 126 -10.73 -12.83 -5.65
N VAL A 127 -9.61 -12.14 -5.91
CA VAL A 127 -8.63 -12.51 -6.93
C VAL A 127 -7.20 -12.35 -6.42
N PRO A 128 -6.23 -13.13 -6.95
CA PRO A 128 -4.82 -12.93 -6.65
C PRO A 128 -4.36 -11.50 -6.94
N CYS A 129 -3.41 -11.01 -6.15
CA CYS A 129 -2.74 -9.73 -6.37
C CYS A 129 -1.22 -9.89 -6.27
N ALA A 130 -0.51 -8.89 -6.77
CA ALA A 130 0.94 -8.84 -6.65
C ALA A 130 1.36 -8.53 -5.20
N VAL A 131 2.38 -9.24 -4.70
CA VAL A 131 3.00 -9.10 -3.36
C VAL A 131 4.52 -9.25 -3.42
#